data_AF-A0A3N1P2V4-F1
#
_entry.id   AF-A0A3N1P2V4-F1
#
_cell.length_a   1.000
_cell.length_b   1.000
_cell.length_c   1.000
_cell.angle_alpha   90.00
_cell.angle_beta   90.00
_cell.angle_gamma   90.00
#
_symmetry.space_group_name_H-M   'P 1'
#
loop_
_entity.id
_entity.type
_entity.pdbx_description
1 polymer ?
#
loop_
_entity_poly.entity_id
_entity_poly.type
_entity_poly.pdbx_seq_one_letter_code
_entity_poly.pdbx_strand_id
1 'polypeptide(L)'
;MKLIRSVFIFLSLAFSLNTTAESVVIECYECTSEQRHSKALSWGEINAPYIPKPYVDMYDPPLITILNLKGAKASTYKVWKEDGFYTPGASRQFHVIARQTETDVKVASLLDELKHSLNDFRGTVLSMTVPDDVIEDAWEFVGCGYCKDRVHEWLEGKFGYHKERVSQTIADLVAEFHLIRDELPRTYRLDLEAGGYIVIELTLRADTEFSLEVLEAFDQDNNEIELDVTNLGSTAYYLNDADRAREINDFIIDFGYFLPTQSGRVTIEQCPDGDVVGGPCS
;
A
#
# COMPACT_ATOMS: atom_id res chain seq x y z
N MET A 1 -7.85 -60.15 -47.45
CA MET A 1 -6.59 -59.42 -47.73
C MET A 1 -6.97 -57.96 -47.94
N LYS A 2 -6.40 -57.06 -47.11
CA LYS A 2 -6.08 -55.63 -47.34
C LYS A 2 -7.12 -54.74 -48.08
N LEU A 3 -7.39 -53.48 -47.75
CA LEU A 3 -6.88 -52.47 -46.81
C LEU A 3 -7.69 -51.20 -47.16
N ILE A 4 -7.95 -50.35 -46.16
CA ILE A 4 -7.98 -48.87 -46.25
C ILE A 4 -8.98 -48.25 -47.25
N ARG A 5 -9.99 -47.56 -46.72
CA ARG A 5 -10.21 -46.11 -46.94
C ARG A 5 -11.50 -45.67 -46.26
N SER A 6 -11.34 -44.80 -45.25
CA SER A 6 -12.21 -43.67 -44.88
C SER A 6 -12.07 -43.37 -43.39
N VAL A 7 -10.84 -43.06 -42.98
CA VAL A 7 -10.57 -42.20 -41.83
C VAL A 7 -10.07 -40.92 -42.47
N PHE A 8 -10.91 -39.89 -42.60
CA PHE A 8 -10.52 -38.49 -42.82
C PHE A 8 -11.75 -37.60 -42.98
N ILE A 9 -12.53 -37.39 -41.91
CA ILE A 9 -13.27 -36.14 -41.69
C ILE A 9 -13.30 -35.89 -40.18
N PHE A 10 -12.15 -35.48 -39.64
CA PHE A 10 -12.05 -34.89 -38.30
C PHE A 10 -10.82 -33.98 -38.32
N LEU A 11 -10.84 -32.93 -39.14
CA LEU A 11 -9.77 -31.91 -39.11
C LEU A 11 -10.21 -30.62 -39.81
N SER A 12 -11.13 -29.88 -39.21
CA SER A 12 -11.32 -28.45 -39.51
C SER A 12 -12.12 -27.72 -38.43
N LEU A 13 -11.87 -28.05 -37.16
CA LEU A 13 -11.88 -27.03 -36.12
C LEU A 13 -10.45 -26.51 -36.03
N ALA A 14 -10.07 -25.71 -37.04
CA ALA A 14 -8.98 -24.78 -36.85
C ALA A 14 -9.47 -23.81 -35.78
N PHE A 15 -9.21 -24.15 -34.51
CA PHE A 15 -9.15 -23.17 -33.45
C PHE A 15 -8.21 -22.09 -33.96
N SER A 16 -8.81 -20.97 -34.36
CA SER A 16 -8.11 -19.71 -34.46
C SER A 16 -7.68 -19.41 -33.03
N LEU A 17 -6.53 -19.93 -32.62
CA LEU A 17 -5.78 -19.34 -31.53
C LEU A 17 -5.45 -17.94 -32.05
N ASN A 18 -6.32 -16.98 -31.73
CA ASN A 18 -5.88 -15.60 -31.61
C ASN A 18 -4.79 -15.67 -30.55
N THR A 19 -3.54 -15.81 -30.99
CA THR A 19 -2.40 -15.38 -30.21
C THR A 19 -2.58 -13.89 -30.04
N THR A 20 -3.37 -13.49 -29.05
CA THR A 20 -3.37 -12.14 -28.53
C THR A 20 -1.91 -11.85 -28.25
N ALA A 21 -1.34 -10.85 -28.93
CA ALA A 21 0.01 -10.41 -28.64
C ALA A 21 0.12 -10.25 -27.12
N GLU A 22 0.94 -11.09 -26.50
CA GLU A 22 1.06 -11.14 -25.05
C GLU A 22 1.47 -9.75 -24.58
N SER A 23 0.56 -9.08 -23.86
CA SER A 23 0.80 -7.72 -23.39
C SER A 23 1.97 -7.77 -22.42
N VAL A 24 3.04 -7.04 -22.69
CA VAL A 24 4.16 -6.93 -21.74
C VAL A 24 3.68 -6.16 -20.51
N VAL A 25 3.73 -6.78 -19.34
CA VAL A 25 3.36 -6.14 -18.07
C VAL A 25 4.60 -5.55 -17.42
N ILE A 26 4.51 -4.28 -17.02
CA ILE A 26 5.59 -3.56 -16.36
C ILE A 26 5.08 -3.02 -15.03
N GLU A 27 5.78 -3.37 -13.97
CA GLU A 27 5.43 -2.93 -12.63
C GLU A 27 5.78 -1.45 -12.39
N CYS A 28 4.92 -0.79 -11.60
CA CYS A 28 5.01 0.61 -11.28
C CYS A 28 4.40 0.90 -9.91
N TYR A 29 5.24 1.06 -8.90
CA TYR A 29 4.78 1.29 -7.54
C TYR A 29 4.31 2.74 -7.33
N GLU A 30 3.08 2.92 -6.83
CA GLU A 30 2.49 4.23 -6.47
C GLU A 30 2.42 5.29 -7.58
N CYS A 31 2.58 4.89 -8.83
CA CYS A 31 2.69 5.89 -9.86
C CYS A 31 1.36 6.54 -10.28
N THR A 32 1.45 7.81 -10.66
CA THR A 32 0.37 8.59 -11.29
C THR A 32 0.09 8.11 -12.72
N SER A 33 -0.99 8.59 -13.33
CA SER A 33 -1.29 8.33 -14.76
C SER A 33 -0.15 8.83 -15.67
N GLU A 34 0.40 10.01 -15.39
CA GLU A 34 1.50 10.60 -16.14
C GLU A 34 2.79 9.76 -16.01
N GLN A 35 3.11 9.29 -14.82
CA GLN A 35 4.26 8.41 -14.60
C GLN A 35 4.07 7.04 -15.29
N ARG A 36 2.85 6.50 -15.32
CA ARG A 36 2.54 5.30 -16.12
C ARG A 36 2.77 5.54 -17.60
N HIS A 37 2.28 6.66 -18.14
CA HIS A 37 2.50 7.04 -19.52
C HIS A 37 4.00 7.25 -19.84
N SER A 38 4.74 7.92 -18.95
CA SER A 38 6.19 8.10 -19.09
C SER A 38 6.94 6.77 -19.12
N LYS A 39 6.58 5.81 -18.26
CA LYS A 39 7.16 4.46 -18.30
C LYS A 39 6.87 3.75 -19.62
N ALA A 40 5.66 3.92 -20.15
CA ALA A 40 5.29 3.36 -21.45
C ALA A 40 6.17 3.92 -22.58
N LEU A 41 6.41 5.23 -22.58
CA LEU A 41 7.33 5.89 -23.50
C LEU A 41 8.78 5.38 -23.33
N SER A 42 9.29 5.35 -22.09
CA SER A 42 10.65 4.87 -21.81
C SER A 42 10.89 3.43 -22.24
N TRP A 43 9.90 2.54 -22.07
CA TRP A 43 9.97 1.18 -22.60
C TRP A 43 10.02 1.17 -24.12
N GLY A 44 9.22 2.04 -24.75
CA GLY A 44 9.15 2.15 -26.21
C GLY A 44 10.43 2.67 -26.85
N GLU A 45 11.21 3.51 -26.16
CA GLU A 45 12.50 4.00 -26.68
C GLU A 45 13.45 2.84 -27.01
N ILE A 46 13.39 1.77 -26.24
CA ILE A 46 14.25 0.60 -26.41
C ILE A 46 13.56 -0.44 -27.32
N ASN A 47 12.27 -0.72 -27.09
CA ASN A 47 11.62 -1.93 -27.62
C ASN A 47 10.62 -1.68 -28.74
N ALA A 48 10.09 -0.46 -28.90
CA ALA A 48 8.98 -0.24 -29.81
C ALA A 48 9.42 -0.31 -31.28
N PRO A 49 8.63 -0.96 -32.15
CA PRO A 49 8.90 -1.01 -33.57
C PRO A 49 8.67 0.36 -34.21
N TYR A 50 9.44 0.65 -35.27
CA TYR A 50 9.12 1.76 -36.15
C TYR A 50 7.92 1.41 -37.04
N ILE A 51 6.88 2.23 -36.97
CA ILE A 51 5.69 2.11 -37.81
C ILE A 51 5.43 3.49 -38.43
N PRO A 52 5.56 3.63 -39.76
CA PRO A 52 5.25 4.90 -40.40
C PRO A 52 3.78 5.24 -40.18
N LYS A 53 3.49 6.52 -39.91
CA LYS A 53 2.16 7.06 -39.62
C LYS A 53 1.00 6.52 -40.49
N PRO A 54 1.10 6.39 -41.83
CA PRO A 54 -0.01 5.88 -42.64
C PRO A 54 -0.34 4.39 -42.40
N TYR A 55 0.51 3.65 -41.70
CA TYR A 55 0.35 2.22 -41.47
C TYR A 55 0.11 1.85 -40.00
N VAL A 56 -0.02 2.82 -39.09
CA VAL A 56 -0.23 2.56 -37.65
C VAL A 56 -1.49 1.75 -37.38
N ASP A 57 -2.56 1.95 -38.17
CA ASP A 57 -3.79 1.17 -38.01
C ASP A 57 -3.74 -0.19 -38.74
N MET A 58 -2.75 -0.40 -39.61
CA MET A 58 -2.54 -1.65 -40.35
C MET A 58 -1.58 -2.61 -39.63
N TYR A 59 -0.58 -2.07 -38.94
CA TYR A 59 0.31 -2.82 -38.07
C TYR A 59 -0.22 -2.74 -36.64
N ASP A 60 -0.58 -3.87 -36.03
CA ASP A 60 -0.99 -3.87 -34.62
C ASP A 60 0.23 -3.57 -33.73
N PRO A 61 0.34 -2.37 -33.13
CA PRO A 61 1.50 -2.03 -32.32
C PRO A 61 1.51 -2.88 -31.05
N PRO A 62 2.69 -3.19 -30.47
CA PRO A 62 2.76 -3.95 -29.24
C PRO A 62 1.98 -3.26 -28.13
N LEU A 63 1.28 -4.08 -27.35
CA LEU A 63 0.58 -3.68 -26.14
C LEU A 63 1.51 -3.82 -24.95
N ILE A 64 1.55 -2.77 -24.14
CA ILE A 64 2.20 -2.82 -22.83
C ILE A 64 1.23 -2.36 -21.76
N THR A 65 1.24 -3.05 -20.63
CA THR A 65 0.38 -2.76 -19.49
C THR A 65 1.24 -2.32 -18.32
N ILE A 66 1.06 -1.08 -17.86
CA ILE A 66 1.76 -0.57 -16.69
C ILE A 66 0.88 -0.80 -15.47
N LEU A 67 1.30 -1.71 -14.59
CA LEU A 67 0.55 -2.14 -13.40
C LEU A 67 1.02 -1.41 -12.15
N ASN A 68 0.10 -0.76 -11.46
CA ASN A 68 0.28 -0.15 -10.15
C ASN A 68 -0.46 -0.96 -9.09
N LEU A 69 0.27 -1.86 -8.44
CA LEU A 69 -0.24 -2.76 -7.41
C LEU A 69 -0.76 -1.97 -6.21
N LYS A 70 0.03 -1.02 -5.68
CA LYS A 70 -0.40 -0.14 -4.56
C LYS A 70 -1.60 0.73 -4.90
N GLY A 71 -1.82 1.08 -6.16
CA GLY A 71 -3.03 1.78 -6.60
C GLY A 71 -4.20 0.87 -6.96
N ALA A 72 -3.99 -0.46 -7.04
CA ALA A 72 -4.86 -1.42 -7.71
C ALA A 72 -5.33 -0.91 -9.09
N LYS A 73 -4.40 -0.38 -9.90
CA LYS A 73 -4.69 0.28 -11.18
C LYS A 73 -3.74 -0.22 -12.26
N ALA A 74 -4.22 -0.30 -13.49
CA ALA A 74 -3.38 -0.50 -14.66
C ALA A 74 -3.70 0.52 -15.75
N SER A 75 -2.77 0.70 -16.68
CA SER A 75 -3.02 1.43 -17.92
C SER A 75 -2.28 0.73 -19.05
N THR A 76 -3.01 0.38 -20.10
CA THR A 76 -2.47 -0.30 -21.27
C THR A 76 -2.26 0.68 -22.41
N TYR A 77 -1.14 0.56 -23.10
CA TYR A 77 -0.74 1.45 -24.19
C TYR A 77 -0.35 0.63 -25.42
N LYS A 78 -0.80 1.07 -26.59
CA LYS A 78 -0.18 0.73 -27.88
C LYS A 78 1.05 1.60 -28.05
N VAL A 79 2.21 1.00 -28.31
CA VAL A 79 3.48 1.74 -28.36
C VAL A 79 4.23 1.49 -29.67
N TRP A 80 4.64 2.57 -30.35
CA TRP A 80 5.39 2.51 -31.61
C TRP A 80 6.30 3.73 -31.77
N LYS A 81 7.22 3.68 -32.74
CA LYS A 81 8.07 4.80 -33.15
C LYS A 81 7.58 5.38 -34.46
N GLU A 82 7.46 6.71 -34.53
CA GLU A 82 7.18 7.47 -35.74
C GLU A 82 8.38 8.35 -36.13
N ASP A 83 8.43 8.79 -37.39
CA ASP A 83 9.46 9.74 -37.84
C ASP A 83 9.29 11.09 -37.12
N GLY A 84 10.36 11.56 -36.47
CA GLY A 84 10.45 12.93 -35.97
C GLY A 84 10.68 13.95 -37.08
N PHE A 85 10.87 15.21 -36.68
CA PHE A 85 11.25 16.26 -37.63
C PHE A 85 12.56 15.90 -38.35
N TYR A 86 12.52 15.84 -39.68
CA TYR A 86 13.68 15.55 -40.51
C TYR A 86 14.27 16.85 -41.08
N THR A 87 15.55 17.08 -40.79
CA THR A 87 16.36 18.13 -41.46
C THR A 87 17.29 17.45 -42.46
N PRO A 88 17.31 17.85 -43.75
CA PRO A 88 18.24 17.29 -44.74
C PRO A 88 19.70 17.35 -44.27
N GLY A 89 20.37 16.20 -44.25
CA GLY A 89 21.76 16.06 -43.76
C GLY A 89 21.91 15.62 -42.30
N ALA A 90 20.82 15.55 -41.53
CA ALA A 90 20.82 14.99 -40.18
C ALA A 90 20.45 13.49 -40.18
N SER A 91 20.85 12.77 -39.13
CA SER A 91 20.35 11.43 -38.87
C SER A 91 18.83 11.45 -38.65
N ARG A 92 18.13 10.40 -39.10
CA ARG A 92 16.70 10.26 -38.79
C ARG A 92 16.52 10.19 -37.29
N GLN A 93 15.66 11.06 -36.77
CA GLN A 93 15.20 11.00 -35.40
C GLN A 93 13.84 10.33 -35.37
N PHE A 94 13.65 9.42 -34.43
CA PHE A 94 12.37 8.80 -34.16
C PHE A 94 11.81 9.35 -32.86
N HIS A 95 10.49 9.41 -32.76
CA HIS A 95 9.80 9.72 -31.52
C HIS A 95 8.87 8.57 -31.15
N VAL A 96 8.86 8.20 -29.88
CA VAL A 96 7.98 7.16 -29.37
C VAL A 96 6.60 7.76 -29.12
N ILE A 97 5.58 7.04 -29.57
CA ILE A 97 4.19 7.30 -29.27
C ILE A 97 3.68 6.18 -28.37
N ALA A 98 3.00 6.55 -27.28
CA ALA A 98 2.24 5.64 -26.45
C ALA A 98 0.77 6.10 -26.43
N ARG A 99 -0.13 5.37 -27.08
CA ARG A 99 -1.56 5.68 -27.07
C ARG A 99 -2.26 4.75 -26.10
N GLN A 100 -2.93 5.31 -25.09
CA GLN A 100 -3.70 4.52 -24.14
C GLN A 100 -4.83 3.78 -24.87
N THR A 101 -5.05 2.53 -24.48
CA THR A 101 -6.11 1.67 -24.97
C THR A 101 -6.74 0.90 -23.81
N GLU A 102 -7.69 0.03 -24.10
CA GLU A 102 -8.36 -0.79 -23.10
C GLU A 102 -7.37 -1.79 -22.49
N THR A 103 -7.46 -1.95 -21.18
CA THR A 103 -6.68 -2.95 -20.45
C THR A 103 -7.30 -4.31 -20.61
N ASP A 104 -6.47 -5.34 -20.81
CA ASP A 104 -6.91 -6.71 -20.96
C ASP A 104 -7.87 -7.13 -19.83
N VAL A 105 -8.94 -7.84 -20.19
CA VAL A 105 -10.03 -8.22 -19.28
C VAL A 105 -9.51 -9.02 -18.08
N LYS A 106 -8.48 -9.86 -18.28
CA LYS A 106 -7.88 -10.64 -17.20
C LYS A 106 -7.18 -9.75 -16.18
N VAL A 107 -6.37 -8.79 -16.65
CA VAL A 107 -5.71 -7.79 -15.78
C VAL A 107 -6.76 -6.96 -15.03
N ALA A 108 -7.79 -6.51 -15.74
CA ALA A 108 -8.87 -5.73 -15.15
C ALA A 108 -9.61 -6.51 -14.05
N SER A 109 -9.93 -7.78 -14.30
CA SER A 109 -10.61 -8.66 -13.32
C SER A 109 -9.80 -8.83 -12.05
N LEU A 110 -8.52 -9.21 -12.16
CA LEU A 110 -7.65 -9.41 -10.99
C LEU A 110 -7.46 -8.13 -10.18
N LEU A 111 -7.35 -6.98 -10.84
CA LEU A 111 -7.26 -5.69 -10.14
C LEU A 111 -8.57 -5.29 -9.46
N ASP A 112 -9.71 -5.62 -10.06
CA ASP A 112 -11.00 -5.38 -9.42
C ASP A 112 -11.22 -6.32 -8.23
N GLU A 113 -10.83 -7.59 -8.31
CA GLU A 113 -10.82 -8.52 -7.17
C GLU A 113 -9.94 -8.00 -6.04
N LEU A 114 -8.76 -7.43 -6.35
CA LEU A 114 -7.88 -6.81 -5.36
C LEU A 114 -8.56 -5.61 -4.70
N LYS A 115 -9.20 -4.73 -5.48
CA LYS A 115 -9.95 -3.58 -4.92
C LYS A 115 -11.06 -4.02 -3.99
N HIS A 116 -11.86 -5.03 -4.38
CA HIS A 116 -12.95 -5.53 -3.54
C HIS A 116 -12.40 -6.11 -2.24
N SER A 117 -11.37 -6.96 -2.32
CA SER A 117 -10.75 -7.57 -1.14
C SER A 117 -10.14 -6.52 -0.21
N LEU A 118 -9.51 -5.47 -0.77
CA LEU A 118 -8.99 -4.35 0.01
C LEU A 118 -10.08 -3.51 0.66
N ASN A 119 -11.21 -3.30 -0.01
CA ASN A 119 -12.34 -2.58 0.56
C ASN A 119 -13.00 -3.38 1.69
N ASP A 120 -13.16 -4.68 1.52
CA ASP A 120 -13.66 -5.58 2.57
C ASP A 120 -12.72 -5.60 3.79
N PHE A 121 -11.41 -5.73 3.53
CA PHE A 121 -10.38 -5.66 4.58
C PHE A 121 -10.40 -4.31 5.29
N ARG A 122 -10.43 -3.20 4.55
CA ARG A 122 -10.54 -1.85 5.12
C ARG A 122 -11.80 -1.68 5.97
N GLY A 123 -12.95 -2.14 5.50
CA GLY A 123 -14.21 -2.06 6.26
C GLY A 123 -14.12 -2.83 7.57
N THR A 124 -13.44 -3.97 7.55
CA THR A 124 -13.17 -4.78 8.74
C THR A 124 -12.27 -4.03 9.73
N VAL A 125 -11.10 -3.54 9.27
CA VAL A 125 -10.16 -2.76 10.09
C VAL A 125 -10.83 -1.55 10.74
N LEU A 126 -11.57 -0.76 9.95
CA LEU A 126 -12.24 0.46 10.44
C LEU A 126 -13.44 0.19 11.36
N SER A 127 -13.93 -1.04 11.43
CA SER A 127 -15.00 -1.42 12.36
C SER A 127 -14.48 -1.86 13.72
N MET A 128 -13.16 -1.97 13.88
CA MET A 128 -12.53 -2.44 15.10
C MET A 128 -12.11 -1.29 16.01
N THR A 129 -12.18 -1.56 17.30
CA THR A 129 -11.65 -0.73 18.37
C THR A 129 -10.66 -1.60 19.15
N VAL A 130 -9.45 -1.09 19.37
CA VAL A 130 -8.43 -1.80 20.17
C VAL A 130 -8.92 -1.82 21.62
N PRO A 131 -9.07 -2.99 22.23
CA PRO A 131 -9.59 -3.07 23.59
C PRO A 131 -8.54 -2.69 24.63
N ASP A 132 -9.01 -2.27 25.80
CA ASP A 132 -8.16 -1.81 26.91
C ASP A 132 -7.24 -2.92 27.44
N ASP A 133 -7.61 -4.19 27.24
CA ASP A 133 -6.78 -5.34 27.57
C ASP A 133 -5.64 -5.60 26.56
N VAL A 134 -5.56 -4.84 25.47
CA VAL A 134 -4.46 -4.86 24.49
C VAL A 134 -3.59 -3.62 24.63
N ILE A 135 -4.20 -2.44 24.75
CA ILE A 135 -3.54 -1.17 25.07
C ILE A 135 -4.46 -0.43 26.04
N GLU A 136 -3.98 -0.17 27.26
CA GLU A 136 -4.76 0.44 28.33
C GLU A 136 -5.07 1.91 28.05
N ASP A 137 -4.13 2.63 27.44
CA ASP A 137 -4.29 4.02 27.07
C ASP A 137 -3.36 4.39 25.90
N ALA A 138 -3.72 5.41 25.11
CA ALA A 138 -2.84 5.95 24.08
C ALA A 138 -1.47 6.39 24.63
N TRP A 139 -1.40 6.85 25.88
CA TRP A 139 -0.15 7.23 26.54
C TRP A 139 0.77 6.05 26.88
N GLU A 140 0.27 4.81 26.85
CA GLU A 140 1.09 3.61 26.96
C GLU A 140 2.12 3.54 25.83
N PHE A 141 1.88 4.16 24.66
CA PHE A 141 2.80 4.11 23.53
C PHE A 141 4.12 4.86 23.74
N VAL A 142 4.21 5.74 24.74
CA VAL A 142 5.43 6.49 25.06
C VAL A 142 6.55 5.53 25.49
N GLY A 143 7.58 5.37 24.67
CA GLY A 143 8.71 4.48 24.96
C GLY A 143 8.36 2.99 25.02
N CYS A 144 7.20 2.57 24.49
CA CYS A 144 6.73 1.21 24.63
C CYS A 144 7.24 0.27 23.54
N GLY A 145 8.22 -0.57 23.90
CA GLY A 145 8.78 -1.56 22.99
C GLY A 145 7.85 -2.73 22.64
N TYR A 146 6.83 -3.01 23.46
CA TYR A 146 5.94 -4.17 23.29
C TYR A 146 4.58 -3.84 22.66
N CYS A 147 4.18 -2.57 22.65
CA CYS A 147 2.83 -2.16 22.25
C CYS A 147 2.52 -2.54 20.80
N LYS A 148 3.51 -2.40 19.91
CA LYS A 148 3.41 -2.85 18.52
C LYS A 148 3.07 -4.34 18.42
N ASP A 149 3.75 -5.18 19.19
CA ASP A 149 3.59 -6.64 19.12
C ASP A 149 2.21 -7.05 19.67
N ARG A 150 1.73 -6.42 20.76
CA ARG A 150 0.38 -6.66 21.28
C ARG A 150 -0.72 -6.31 20.27
N VAL A 151 -0.60 -5.15 19.63
CA VAL A 151 -1.55 -4.73 18.58
C VAL A 151 -1.46 -5.68 17.38
N HIS A 152 -0.26 -6.09 16.98
CA HIS A 152 -0.06 -7.05 15.89
C HIS A 152 -0.73 -8.40 16.17
N GLU A 153 -0.46 -9.00 17.33
CA GLU A 153 -1.07 -10.28 17.76
C GLU A 153 -2.60 -10.20 17.83
N TRP A 154 -3.12 -9.09 18.37
CA TRP A 154 -4.57 -8.87 18.43
C TRP A 154 -5.19 -8.80 17.02
N LEU A 155 -4.60 -8.04 16.11
CA LEU A 155 -5.06 -7.91 14.73
C LEU A 155 -4.96 -9.24 13.97
N GLU A 156 -3.88 -10.00 14.18
CA GLU A 156 -3.71 -11.32 13.56
C GLU A 156 -4.85 -12.27 13.91
N GLY A 157 -5.29 -12.27 15.17
CA GLY A 157 -6.42 -13.07 15.64
C GLY A 157 -7.78 -12.65 15.04
N LYS A 158 -7.89 -11.45 14.48
CA LYS A 158 -9.15 -10.89 13.94
C LYS A 158 -9.24 -10.93 12.41
N PHE A 159 -8.11 -10.93 11.70
CA PHE A 159 -8.08 -10.71 10.25
C PHE A 159 -7.97 -11.95 9.36
N GLY A 160 -7.85 -13.16 9.93
CA GLY A 160 -7.51 -14.38 9.20
C GLY A 160 -8.09 -14.49 7.78
N TYR A 161 -9.42 -14.50 7.65
CA TYR A 161 -10.09 -14.64 6.35
C TYR A 161 -9.85 -13.47 5.37
N HIS A 162 -9.98 -12.21 5.85
CA HIS A 162 -9.84 -11.04 4.98
C HIS A 162 -8.39 -10.82 4.54
N LYS A 163 -7.43 -11.11 5.43
CA LYS A 163 -6.00 -11.12 5.14
C LYS A 163 -5.70 -12.14 4.04
N GLU A 164 -6.12 -13.39 4.23
CA GLU A 164 -5.87 -14.49 3.29
C GLU A 164 -6.40 -14.17 1.89
N ARG A 165 -7.61 -13.58 1.78
CA ARG A 165 -8.18 -13.19 0.49
C ARG A 165 -7.37 -12.11 -0.24
N VAL A 166 -6.90 -11.09 0.48
CA VAL A 166 -6.04 -10.05 -0.12
C VAL A 166 -4.71 -10.65 -0.55
N SER A 167 -4.06 -11.42 0.32
CA SER A 167 -2.78 -12.09 0.04
C SER A 167 -2.87 -13.03 -1.16
N GLN A 168 -3.94 -13.82 -1.26
CA GLN A 168 -4.16 -14.69 -2.43
C GLN A 168 -4.27 -13.89 -3.72
N THR A 169 -5.00 -12.77 -3.70
CA THR A 169 -5.13 -11.92 -4.89
C THR A 169 -3.78 -11.29 -5.28
N ILE A 170 -2.96 -10.89 -4.30
CA ILE A 170 -1.59 -10.43 -4.55
C ILE A 170 -0.75 -11.55 -5.15
N ALA A 171 -0.83 -12.77 -4.60
CA ALA A 171 -0.11 -13.93 -5.10
C ALA A 171 -0.51 -14.27 -6.55
N ASP A 172 -1.80 -14.20 -6.88
CA ASP A 172 -2.30 -14.42 -8.25
C ASP A 172 -1.76 -13.36 -9.22
N LEU A 173 -1.73 -12.08 -8.82
CA LEU A 173 -1.14 -11.00 -9.61
C LEU A 173 0.38 -11.17 -9.81
N VAL A 174 1.10 -11.55 -8.75
CA VAL A 174 2.55 -11.80 -8.79
C VAL A 174 2.87 -12.98 -9.70
N ALA A 175 2.12 -14.08 -9.58
CA ALA A 175 2.31 -15.28 -10.38
C ALA A 175 1.97 -15.06 -11.85
N GLU A 176 0.84 -14.39 -12.13
CA GLU A 176 0.37 -14.14 -13.49
C GLU A 176 1.24 -13.14 -14.25
N PHE A 177 1.71 -12.08 -13.58
CA PHE A 177 2.42 -10.98 -14.23
C PHE A 177 3.91 -10.90 -13.91
N HIS A 178 4.44 -11.89 -13.17
CA HIS A 178 5.85 -11.94 -12.73
C HIS A 178 6.30 -10.65 -12.05
N LEU A 179 5.46 -10.12 -11.15
CA LEU A 179 5.76 -8.88 -10.43
C LEU A 179 6.95 -9.11 -9.47
N ILE A 180 7.76 -8.06 -9.28
CA ILE A 180 8.91 -8.12 -8.37
C ILE A 180 8.45 -7.81 -6.96
N ARG A 181 7.52 -6.85 -6.81
CA ARG A 181 6.94 -6.53 -5.50
C ARG A 181 5.68 -7.33 -5.25
N ASP A 182 5.63 -7.89 -4.06
CA ASP A 182 4.55 -8.71 -3.51
C ASP A 182 3.98 -8.13 -2.20
N GLU A 183 4.42 -6.92 -1.84
CA GLU A 183 3.99 -6.22 -0.63
C GLU A 183 3.06 -5.04 -0.92
N LEU A 184 2.12 -4.82 0.00
CA LEU A 184 1.08 -3.81 -0.11
C LEU A 184 0.88 -3.06 1.22
N PRO A 185 1.68 -2.01 1.51
CA PRO A 185 1.50 -1.17 2.68
C PRO A 185 0.28 -0.26 2.56
N ARG A 186 -0.46 -0.18 3.66
CA ARG A 186 -1.68 0.61 3.83
C ARG A 186 -1.76 1.20 5.23
N THR A 187 -2.04 2.49 5.28
CA THR A 187 -2.26 3.20 6.53
C THR A 187 -3.72 3.11 6.95
N TYR A 188 -3.95 2.82 8.24
CA TYR A 188 -5.27 2.78 8.86
C TYR A 188 -5.25 3.55 10.17
N ARG A 189 -6.41 4.11 10.51
CA ARG A 189 -6.69 4.61 11.86
C ARG A 189 -7.46 3.54 12.62
N LEU A 190 -7.01 3.20 13.82
CA LEU A 190 -7.69 2.34 14.76
C LEU A 190 -8.05 3.14 16.00
N ASP A 191 -9.32 3.16 16.37
CA ASP A 191 -9.75 3.81 17.62
C ASP A 191 -9.42 2.88 18.82
N LEU A 192 -9.16 3.47 19.99
CA LEU A 192 -8.90 2.75 21.24
C LEU A 192 -10.15 2.80 22.15
N GLU A 193 -10.41 1.75 22.94
CA GLU A 193 -11.55 1.69 23.85
C GLU A 193 -11.47 2.77 24.95
N ALA A 194 -10.29 2.99 25.52
CA ALA A 194 -9.96 4.07 26.45
C ALA A 194 -10.08 5.49 25.85
N GLY A 195 -10.32 5.59 24.55
CA GLY A 195 -10.41 6.84 23.81
C GLY A 195 -9.12 7.20 23.07
N GLY A 196 -9.25 8.12 22.11
CA GLY A 196 -8.17 8.41 21.17
C GLY A 196 -8.07 7.36 20.05
N TYR A 197 -6.92 7.33 19.38
CA TYR A 197 -6.68 6.45 18.23
C TYR A 197 -5.19 6.31 17.93
N ILE A 198 -4.84 5.25 17.21
CA ILE A 198 -3.52 5.07 16.60
C ILE A 198 -3.62 5.08 15.08
N VAL A 199 -2.58 5.57 14.44
CA VAL A 199 -2.36 5.46 12.99
C VAL A 199 -1.31 4.39 12.77
N ILE A 200 -1.69 3.34 12.06
CA ILE A 200 -0.81 2.19 11.78
C ILE A 200 -0.58 2.02 10.29
N GLU A 201 0.60 1.55 9.90
CA GLU A 201 0.85 0.97 8.58
C GLU A 201 0.79 -0.56 8.67
N LEU A 202 -0.12 -1.15 7.90
CA LEU A 202 -0.22 -2.59 7.68
C LEU A 202 0.34 -2.93 6.30
N THR A 203 1.34 -3.80 6.25
CA THR A 203 1.90 -4.30 4.98
C THR A 203 1.49 -5.73 4.78
N LEU A 204 0.60 -5.97 3.81
CA LEU A 204 0.14 -7.30 3.42
C LEU A 204 1.05 -7.88 2.33
N ARG A 205 1.41 -9.17 2.44
CA ARG A 205 2.26 -9.88 1.48
C ARG A 205 1.54 -11.03 0.80
N ALA A 206 2.06 -11.47 -0.34
CA ALA A 206 1.53 -12.61 -1.10
C ALA A 206 1.54 -13.94 -0.30
N ASP A 207 2.48 -14.10 0.61
CA ASP A 207 2.67 -15.30 1.46
C ASP A 207 1.77 -15.34 2.71
N THR A 208 0.80 -14.42 2.81
CA THR A 208 -0.11 -14.23 3.96
C THR A 208 0.53 -13.66 5.23
N GLU A 209 1.83 -13.35 5.20
CA GLU A 209 2.46 -12.58 6.26
C GLU A 209 1.96 -11.13 6.21
N PHE A 210 1.88 -10.50 7.38
CA PHE A 210 1.72 -9.05 7.46
C PHE A 210 2.60 -8.47 8.56
N SER A 211 3.10 -7.27 8.30
CA SER A 211 3.80 -6.48 9.31
C SER A 211 2.97 -5.27 9.70
N LEU A 212 3.15 -4.83 10.95
CA LEU A 212 2.54 -3.63 11.51
C LEU A 212 3.62 -2.64 11.93
N GLU A 213 3.37 -1.36 11.69
CA GLU A 213 4.10 -0.24 12.28
C GLU A 213 3.09 0.75 12.86
N VAL A 214 3.36 1.25 14.07
CA VAL A 214 2.59 2.35 14.66
C VAL A 214 3.29 3.64 14.27
N LEU A 215 2.63 4.48 13.49
CA LEU A 215 3.18 5.72 12.97
C LEU A 215 2.91 6.89 13.92
N GLU A 216 1.67 6.98 14.42
CA GLU A 216 1.20 8.08 15.27
C GLU A 216 0.22 7.52 16.32
N ALA A 217 0.17 8.16 17.49
CA ALA A 217 -0.81 7.88 18.53
C ALA A 217 -1.44 9.19 19.01
N PHE A 218 -2.74 9.17 19.26
CA PHE A 218 -3.51 10.32 19.70
C PHE A 218 -4.36 9.93 20.92
N ASP A 219 -4.40 10.80 21.92
CA ASP A 219 -5.25 10.61 23.09
C ASP A 219 -6.71 11.02 22.84
N GLN A 220 -7.55 10.83 23.86
CA GLN A 220 -8.97 11.20 23.84
C GLN A 220 -9.23 12.70 23.60
N ASP A 221 -8.26 13.56 23.94
CA ASP A 221 -8.33 15.01 23.76
C ASP A 221 -7.75 15.45 22.40
N ASN A 222 -7.40 14.47 21.55
CA ASN A 222 -6.79 14.64 20.23
C ASN A 222 -5.42 15.36 20.29
N ASN A 223 -4.67 15.13 21.36
CA ASN A 223 -3.25 15.44 21.38
C ASN A 223 -2.46 14.33 20.70
N GLU A 224 -1.51 14.69 19.85
CA GLU A 224 -0.51 13.76 19.32
C GLU A 224 0.50 13.41 20.42
N ILE A 225 0.76 12.12 20.59
CA ILE A 225 1.61 11.57 21.64
C ILE A 225 2.98 11.28 21.06
N GLU A 226 4.02 11.81 21.71
CA GLU A 226 5.41 11.52 21.37
C GLU A 226 5.74 10.06 21.72
N LEU A 227 5.93 9.22 20.69
CA LEU A 227 6.33 7.82 20.87
C LEU A 227 7.75 7.69 21.45
N ASP A 228 8.63 8.66 21.15
CA ASP A 228 9.99 8.74 21.68
C ASP A 228 10.03 9.66 22.91
N VAL A 229 10.41 9.05 24.05
CA VAL A 229 10.54 9.69 25.36
C VAL A 229 11.43 10.94 25.32
N THR A 230 12.42 10.99 24.41
CA THR A 230 13.36 12.11 24.33
C THR A 230 12.71 13.43 23.88
N ASN A 231 11.51 13.39 23.28
CA ASN A 231 10.81 14.58 22.78
C ASN A 231 9.72 15.13 23.72
N LEU A 232 9.36 14.39 24.77
CA LEU A 232 8.20 14.69 25.64
C LEU A 232 8.22 16.10 26.25
N GLY A 233 9.37 16.52 26.80
CA GLY A 233 9.46 17.72 27.65
C GLY A 233 9.29 19.08 26.96
N SER A 234 9.08 19.10 25.64
CA SER A 234 8.90 20.35 24.88
C SER A 234 7.50 20.52 24.29
N THR A 235 6.63 19.52 24.49
CA THR A 235 5.31 19.47 23.86
C THR A 235 4.24 19.96 24.84
N ALA A 236 3.33 20.79 24.34
CA ALA A 236 2.19 21.28 25.10
C ALA A 236 0.93 20.52 24.69
N TYR A 237 0.23 19.97 25.68
CA TYR A 237 -0.96 19.16 25.54
C TYR A 237 -2.18 19.95 26.00
N TYR A 238 -3.36 19.62 25.48
CA TYR A 238 -4.62 20.14 25.95
C TYR A 238 -5.34 19.06 26.76
N LEU A 239 -5.67 19.36 28.01
CA LEU A 239 -6.44 18.45 28.85
C LEU A 239 -7.85 18.98 29.09
N ASN A 240 -8.86 18.16 28.82
CA ASN A 240 -10.24 18.50 29.11
C ASN A 240 -10.53 18.57 30.62
N ASP A 241 -9.86 17.74 31.41
CA ASP A 241 -10.00 17.71 32.87
C ASP A 241 -8.65 17.55 33.58
N ALA A 242 -8.63 17.86 34.88
CA ALA A 242 -7.41 17.79 35.68
C ALA A 242 -7.09 16.37 36.19
N ASP A 243 -8.06 15.46 36.19
CA ASP A 243 -7.84 14.08 36.64
C ASP A 243 -7.05 13.31 35.57
N ARG A 244 -7.24 13.64 34.30
CA ARG A 244 -6.50 13.13 33.15
C ARG A 244 -4.99 13.37 33.26
N ALA A 245 -4.58 14.50 33.84
CA ALA A 245 -3.17 14.75 34.13
C ALA A 245 -2.56 13.68 35.05
N ARG A 246 -3.34 13.15 36.01
CA ARG A 246 -2.85 12.09 36.91
C ARG A 246 -2.71 10.78 36.16
N GLU A 247 -3.69 10.42 35.34
CA GLU A 247 -3.63 9.21 34.50
C GLU A 247 -2.43 9.25 33.55
N ILE A 248 -2.19 10.38 32.88
CA ILE A 248 -1.02 10.56 32.01
C ILE A 248 0.29 10.40 32.80
N ASN A 249 0.35 10.94 34.01
CA ASN A 249 1.54 10.82 34.85
C ASN A 249 1.88 9.37 35.19
N ASP A 250 0.90 8.46 35.30
CA ASP A 250 1.16 7.04 35.53
C ASP A 250 1.99 6.39 34.40
N PHE A 251 1.95 6.95 33.18
CA PHE A 251 2.75 6.48 32.04
C PHE A 251 4.11 7.18 31.90
N ILE A 252 4.20 8.47 32.24
CA ILE A 252 5.40 9.27 31.93
C ILE A 252 6.36 9.47 33.11
N ILE A 253 5.91 9.18 34.34
CA ILE A 253 6.69 9.46 35.55
C ILE A 253 7.97 8.63 35.66
N ASP A 254 7.94 7.39 35.20
CA ASP A 254 9.10 6.49 35.19
C ASP A 254 10.21 6.97 34.23
N PHE A 255 9.88 7.88 33.31
CA PHE A 255 10.83 8.53 32.43
C PHE A 255 11.38 9.86 32.99
N GLY A 256 11.00 10.24 34.22
CA GLY A 256 11.43 11.49 34.85
C GLY A 256 10.70 12.73 34.35
N TYR A 257 9.49 12.55 33.83
CA TYR A 257 8.62 13.63 33.37
C TYR A 257 7.33 13.65 34.18
N PHE A 258 6.72 14.83 34.31
CA PHE A 258 5.38 14.96 34.86
C PHE A 258 4.61 16.06 34.16
N LEU A 259 3.30 15.99 34.29
CA LEU A 259 2.35 16.92 33.74
C LEU A 259 1.57 17.55 34.91
N PRO A 260 1.59 18.89 35.07
CA PRO A 260 0.90 19.57 36.16
C PRO A 260 -0.61 19.24 36.18
N THR A 261 -1.15 18.93 37.36
CA THR A 261 -2.56 18.54 37.53
C THR A 261 -3.52 19.73 37.39
N GLN A 262 -3.78 20.13 36.14
CA GLN A 262 -4.69 21.20 35.78
C GLN A 262 -5.34 20.94 34.41
N SER A 263 -6.53 21.50 34.18
CA SER A 263 -7.19 21.47 32.88
C SER A 263 -6.68 22.59 31.96
N GLY A 264 -6.86 22.43 30.65
CA GLY A 264 -6.47 23.39 29.64
C GLY A 264 -5.11 23.06 29.04
N ARG A 265 -4.38 24.08 28.57
CA ARG A 265 -3.07 23.87 27.96
C ARG A 265 -2.02 23.68 29.04
N VAL A 266 -1.34 22.55 28.99
CA VAL A 266 -0.30 22.11 29.93
C VAL A 266 0.95 21.72 29.15
N THR A 267 2.12 21.86 29.76
CA THR A 267 3.38 21.42 29.16
C THR A 267 3.96 20.34 30.06
N ILE A 268 4.52 19.29 29.47
CA ILE A 268 5.27 18.28 30.22
C ILE A 268 6.54 18.93 30.77
N GLU A 269 6.81 18.71 32.04
CA GLU A 269 7.98 19.23 32.75
C GLU A 269 8.90 18.08 33.15
N GLN A 270 10.21 18.33 33.20
CA GLN A 270 11.14 17.38 33.83
C GLN A 270 10.94 17.42 35.33
N CYS A 271 11.00 16.26 35.97
CA CYS A 271 10.96 16.19 37.41
C CYS A 271 12.18 16.91 38.01
N PRO A 272 12.03 17.62 39.15
CA PRO A 272 13.12 18.36 39.76
C PRO A 272 14.33 17.46 40.10
N ASP A 273 15.55 17.94 39.81
CA ASP A 273 16.78 17.24 40.15
C ASP A 273 16.89 17.05 41.68
N GLY A 274 16.64 15.83 42.17
CA GLY A 274 16.64 15.51 43.60
C GLY A 274 15.98 14.17 43.96
N ASP A 275 15.06 13.68 43.13
CA ASP A 275 14.28 12.44 43.37
C ASP A 275 14.87 11.19 42.70
N VAL A 276 16.17 11.23 42.39
CA VAL A 276 16.90 10.12 41.77
C VAL A 276 17.32 9.13 42.87
N VAL A 277 16.37 8.34 43.38
CA VAL A 277 16.40 6.90 43.72
C VAL A 277 15.09 6.59 44.46
N GLY A 278 14.06 6.20 43.72
CA GLY A 278 12.91 5.44 44.26
C GLY A 278 11.70 6.22 44.77
N GLY A 279 11.50 7.48 44.38
CA GLY A 279 10.26 8.22 44.64
C GLY A 279 9.65 8.78 43.34
N PRO A 280 8.33 8.67 43.11
CA PRO A 280 7.66 9.44 42.05
C PRO A 280 7.84 10.93 42.38
N CYS A 281 8.01 11.75 41.35
CA CYS A 281 8.15 13.20 41.43
C CYS A 281 7.20 13.78 42.50
N SER A 282 7.73 14.12 43.69
CA SER A 282 6.93 14.40 44.89
C SER A 282 7.28 15.72 45.56
#